data_AF-M8C2Q0-F1
#
_entry.id   AF-M8C2Q0-F1
#
_cell.length_a   1.000
_cell.length_b   1.000
_cell.length_c   1.000
_cell.angle_alpha   90.00
_cell.angle_beta   90.00
_cell.angle_gamma   90.00
#
_symmetry.space_group_name_H-M   'P 1'
#
loop_
_entity.id
_entity.type
_entity.pdbx_description
1 polymer ?
#
loop_
_entity_poly.entity_id
_entity_poly.type
_entity_poly.pdbx_seq_one_letter_code
_entity_poly.pdbx_strand_id
1 'polypeptide(L)'
;MDPPDRIPAARFSLPKSSTPYHQNEYMGCRHGLSLLIDKFESQAVVWDPLTGEDRIVAFPPGFNNSVVRRNYCAWHGAVLCVDAEDGHVHGDCFSSPFELVLVCADYDTPAFCSVYDSASGVWGNIFSTMTITAGMPRLKRPSILVGNALFWLICLGEVLVFDFEMQSFGLIEKPVENSFLAGELGRKGRFWNCEHAISANMLSWSNNLGIKS
;
A
#
# COMPACT_ATOMS: atom_id res chain seq x y z
N MET A 1 -34.96 -26.84 -4.22
CA MET A 1 -33.65 -26.34 -3.76
C MET A 1 -33.13 -25.50 -4.90
N ASP A 2 -33.23 -24.19 -4.79
CA ASP A 2 -32.57 -23.32 -5.76
C ASP A 2 -31.06 -23.55 -5.68
N PRO A 3 -30.34 -23.49 -6.81
CA PRO A 3 -28.89 -23.56 -6.78
C PRO A 3 -28.36 -22.48 -5.83
N PRO A 4 -27.29 -22.76 -5.05
CA PRO A 4 -26.71 -21.75 -4.17
C PRO A 4 -26.37 -20.52 -5.00
N ASP A 5 -26.61 -19.32 -4.46
CA ASP A 5 -26.20 -18.07 -5.11
C ASP A 5 -24.71 -18.11 -5.43
N ARG A 6 -24.38 -18.40 -6.69
CA ARG A 6 -23.00 -18.47 -7.17
C ARG A 6 -22.64 -17.13 -7.76
N ILE A 7 -21.70 -16.44 -7.11
CA ILE A 7 -21.05 -15.28 -7.71
C ILE A 7 -20.30 -15.78 -8.96
N PRO A 8 -20.58 -15.25 -10.17
CA PRO A 8 -19.90 -15.68 -11.38
C PRO A 8 -18.39 -15.47 -11.27
N ALA A 9 -17.59 -16.47 -11.65
CA ALA A 9 -16.12 -16.39 -11.58
C ALA A 9 -15.54 -15.21 -12.40
N ALA A 10 -16.26 -14.77 -13.43
CA ALA A 10 -15.93 -13.57 -14.20
C ALA A 10 -15.77 -12.31 -13.32
N ARG A 11 -16.50 -12.21 -12.19
CA ARG A 11 -16.39 -11.10 -11.25
C ARG A 11 -15.11 -11.11 -10.41
N PHE A 12 -14.33 -12.18 -10.44
CA PHE A 12 -12.99 -12.22 -9.84
C PHE A 12 -11.89 -12.07 -10.89
N SER A 13 -12.26 -11.77 -12.14
CA SER A 13 -11.28 -11.52 -13.20
C SER A 13 -10.80 -10.08 -13.09
N LEU A 14 -9.49 -9.92 -12.96
CA LEU A 14 -8.85 -8.60 -12.90
C LEU A 14 -9.28 -7.74 -14.10
N PRO A 15 -9.68 -6.47 -13.89
CA PRO A 15 -9.79 -5.49 -14.95
C PRO A 15 -8.56 -5.56 -15.87
N LYS A 16 -8.79 -5.73 -17.17
CA LYS A 16 -7.72 -5.79 -18.15
C LYS A 16 -7.09 -4.41 -18.28
N SER A 17 -5.76 -4.34 -18.36
CA SER A 17 -5.10 -3.10 -18.78
C SER A 17 -5.58 -2.75 -20.20
N SER A 18 -5.67 -1.44 -20.47
CA SER A 18 -5.93 -0.90 -21.81
C SER A 18 -4.82 -1.29 -22.80
N THR A 19 -3.65 -1.71 -22.30
CA THR A 19 -2.50 -2.08 -23.12
C THR A 19 -2.24 -3.60 -23.10
N PRO A 20 -2.17 -4.26 -24.27
CA PRO A 20 -2.15 -5.72 -24.39
C PRO A 20 -0.90 -6.42 -23.85
N TYR A 21 0.13 -5.68 -23.42
CA TYR A 21 1.39 -6.22 -22.90
C TYR A 21 1.69 -5.78 -21.46
N HIS A 22 0.78 -5.06 -20.81
CA HIS A 22 0.96 -4.61 -19.44
C HIS A 22 -0.10 -5.25 -18.55
N GLN A 23 0.34 -5.68 -17.38
CA GLN A 23 -0.54 -6.24 -16.38
C GLN A 23 -0.69 -5.22 -15.28
N ASN A 24 -1.94 -4.93 -14.93
CA ASN A 24 -2.29 -4.19 -13.74
C ASN A 24 -1.70 -4.90 -12.53
N GLU A 25 -1.03 -4.14 -11.67
CA GLU A 25 -0.38 -4.69 -10.49
C GLU A 25 -1.36 -4.64 -9.31
N TYR A 26 -1.69 -5.79 -8.76
CA TYR A 26 -2.61 -5.90 -7.64
C TYR A 26 -1.95 -5.49 -6.32
N MET A 27 -2.60 -4.59 -5.58
CA MET A 27 -2.10 -4.02 -4.33
C MET A 27 -2.81 -4.55 -3.09
N GLY A 28 -3.89 -5.31 -3.25
CA GLY A 28 -4.69 -5.83 -2.14
C GLY A 28 -6.16 -5.47 -2.24
N CYS A 29 -6.92 -5.93 -1.27
CA CYS A 29 -8.34 -5.64 -1.10
C CYS A 29 -8.60 -5.24 0.35
N ARG A 30 -9.41 -4.20 0.55
CA ARG A 30 -9.85 -3.73 1.86
C ARG A 30 -11.25 -3.16 1.75
N HIS A 31 -12.11 -3.46 2.72
CA HIS A 31 -13.52 -3.04 2.73
C HIS A 31 -14.27 -3.43 1.44
N GLY A 32 -13.98 -4.62 0.88
CA GLY A 32 -14.58 -5.07 -0.39
C GLY A 32 -13.99 -4.41 -1.64
N LEU A 33 -13.20 -3.35 -1.52
CA LEU A 33 -12.57 -2.68 -2.66
C LEU A 33 -11.16 -3.23 -2.91
N SER A 34 -10.89 -3.58 -4.16
CA SER A 34 -9.59 -4.01 -4.64
C SER A 34 -8.86 -2.87 -5.33
N LEU A 35 -7.54 -2.80 -5.17
CA LEU A 35 -6.72 -1.79 -5.82
C LEU A 35 -5.76 -2.43 -6.83
N LEU A 36 -5.71 -1.81 -7.99
CA LEU A 36 -4.80 -2.12 -9.09
C LEU A 36 -4.03 -0.87 -9.49
N ILE A 37 -2.79 -1.05 -9.90
CA ILE A 37 -1.95 0.04 -10.42
C ILE A 37 -1.53 -0.28 -11.84
N ASP A 38 -1.86 0.62 -12.77
CA ASP A 38 -1.29 0.68 -14.11
C ASP A 38 -0.24 1.80 -14.15
N LYS A 39 1.02 1.41 -13.96
CA LYS A 39 2.15 2.36 -13.99
C LYS A 39 2.41 2.94 -15.38
N PHE A 40 1.98 2.28 -16.46
CA PHE A 40 2.25 2.73 -17.83
C PHE A 40 1.29 3.85 -18.20
N GLU A 41 0.02 3.67 -17.83
CA GLU A 41 -1.01 4.69 -17.98
C GLU A 41 -1.01 5.72 -16.84
N SER A 42 -0.18 5.51 -15.81
CA SER A 42 -0.10 6.35 -14.61
C SER A 42 -1.45 6.48 -13.92
N GLN A 43 -2.12 5.34 -13.74
CA GLN A 43 -3.48 5.22 -13.22
C GLN A 43 -3.56 4.17 -12.13
N ALA A 44 -4.43 4.43 -11.16
CA ALA A 44 -4.91 3.46 -10.20
C ALA A 44 -6.34 3.07 -10.57
N VAL A 45 -6.68 1.79 -10.46
CA VAL A 45 -8.03 1.28 -10.66
C VAL A 45 -8.52 0.72 -9.33
N VAL A 46 -9.50 1.40 -8.75
CA VAL A 46 -10.27 0.91 -7.60
C VAL A 46 -11.42 0.09 -8.14
N TRP A 47 -11.54 -1.15 -7.72
CA TRP A 47 -12.45 -2.12 -8.31
C TRP A 47 -13.22 -2.88 -7.24
N ASP A 48 -14.54 -2.96 -7.40
CA ASP A 48 -15.40 -3.79 -6.59
C ASP A 48 -15.62 -5.16 -7.27
N PRO A 49 -15.06 -6.26 -6.73
CA PRO A 49 -15.23 -7.60 -7.28
C PRO A 49 -16.64 -8.16 -7.07
N LEU A 50 -17.47 -7.57 -6.20
CA LEU A 50 -18.85 -8.02 -6.01
C LEU A 50 -19.76 -7.43 -7.09
N THR A 51 -19.65 -6.15 -7.41
CA THR A 51 -20.50 -5.48 -8.41
C THR A 51 -19.89 -5.54 -9.81
N GLY A 52 -18.55 -5.61 -9.90
CA GLY A 52 -17.80 -5.47 -11.14
C GLY A 52 -17.54 -4.02 -11.53
N GLU A 53 -17.93 -3.04 -10.70
CA GLU A 53 -17.71 -1.63 -10.95
C GLU A 53 -16.24 -1.25 -10.72
N ASP A 54 -15.72 -0.33 -11.53
CA ASP A 54 -14.38 0.21 -11.39
C ASP A 54 -14.35 1.74 -11.46
N ARG A 55 -13.35 2.32 -10.79
CA ARG A 55 -13.05 3.74 -10.82
C ARG A 55 -11.58 3.92 -11.13
N ILE A 56 -11.32 4.59 -12.25
CA ILE A 56 -9.97 4.93 -12.69
C ILE A 56 -9.59 6.30 -12.09
N VAL A 57 -8.46 6.33 -11.41
CA VAL A 57 -7.89 7.53 -10.78
C VAL A 57 -6.52 7.78 -11.38
N ALA A 58 -6.34 8.92 -12.06
CA ALA A 58 -5.03 9.33 -12.54
C ALA A 58 -4.09 9.61 -11.36
N PHE A 59 -2.80 9.35 -11.52
CA PHE A 59 -1.80 9.61 -10.49
C PHE A 59 -1.75 11.10 -10.06
N PRO A 60 -1.31 11.38 -8.82
CA PRO A 60 -1.23 12.72 -8.26
C PRO A 60 -0.40 13.69 -9.13
N PRO A 61 -0.92 14.91 -9.39
CA PRO A 61 -0.15 15.95 -10.05
C PRO A 61 1.11 16.29 -9.24
N GLY A 62 2.29 16.20 -9.85
CA GLY A 62 3.55 16.46 -9.16
C GLY A 62 4.38 15.22 -8.83
N PHE A 63 3.80 14.02 -8.95
CA PHE A 63 4.59 12.81 -9.18
C PHE A 63 5.12 12.92 -10.61
N ASN A 64 6.27 13.54 -10.76
CA ASN A 64 6.76 13.95 -12.07
C ASN A 64 6.91 12.75 -13.03
N ASN A 65 6.69 12.99 -14.32
CA ASN A 65 6.85 11.96 -15.35
C ASN A 65 8.27 11.36 -15.39
N SER A 66 9.28 12.00 -14.79
CA SER A 66 10.65 11.48 -14.74
C SER A 66 10.89 10.44 -13.63
N VAL A 67 10.13 10.46 -12.54
CA VAL A 67 10.08 9.40 -11.52
C VAL A 67 9.12 8.32 -12.00
N VAL A 68 7.92 8.68 -12.46
CA VAL A 68 6.90 7.69 -12.92
C VAL A 68 7.38 6.83 -14.10
N ARG A 69 8.21 7.37 -15.00
CA ARG A 69 8.75 6.63 -16.15
C ARG A 69 10.07 5.91 -15.88
N ARG A 70 10.65 6.00 -14.68
CA ARG A 70 11.76 5.12 -14.32
C ARG A 70 11.19 3.73 -14.17
N ASN A 71 11.61 2.83 -15.05
CA ASN A 71 11.19 1.43 -15.07
C ASN A 71 11.44 0.66 -13.75
N TYR A 72 12.15 1.28 -12.79
CA TYR A 72 12.59 0.69 -11.54
C TYR A 72 11.83 1.20 -10.30
N CYS A 73 10.98 2.22 -10.43
CA CYS A 73 10.16 2.70 -9.31
C CYS A 73 9.17 1.62 -8.86
N ALA A 74 9.15 1.36 -7.55
CA ALA A 74 8.16 0.52 -6.91
C ALA A 74 6.94 1.36 -6.54
N TRP A 75 5.79 0.98 -7.10
CA TRP A 75 4.50 1.53 -6.75
C TRP A 75 3.80 0.64 -5.74
N HIS A 76 3.25 1.27 -4.72
CA HIS A 76 2.40 0.67 -3.71
C HIS A 76 1.14 1.52 -3.55
N GLY A 77 0.08 0.92 -3.03
CA GLY A 77 -1.08 1.69 -2.64
C GLY A 77 -1.99 0.93 -1.70
N ALA A 78 -3.03 1.62 -1.25
CA ALA A 78 -4.13 1.05 -0.48
C ALA A 78 -5.39 1.87 -0.72
N VAL A 79 -6.54 1.21 -0.66
CA VAL A 79 -7.85 1.88 -0.65
C VAL A 79 -8.54 1.64 0.69
N LEU A 80 -9.21 2.65 1.21
CA LEU A 80 -10.01 2.59 2.44
C LEU A 80 -11.34 3.27 2.21
N CYS A 81 -12.43 2.63 2.63
CA CYS A 81 -13.73 3.29 2.67
C CYS A 81 -13.78 4.15 3.94
N VAL A 82 -14.21 5.40 3.82
CA VAL A 82 -14.27 6.35 4.95
C VAL A 82 -15.37 5.95 5.93
N ASP A 83 -16.47 5.40 5.42
CA ASP A 83 -17.65 5.02 6.22
C ASP A 83 -17.58 3.58 6.80
N ALA A 84 -16.41 2.95 6.80
CA ALA A 84 -16.29 1.53 7.18
C ALA A 84 -16.39 1.23 8.69
N GLU A 85 -16.51 2.25 9.55
CA GLU A 85 -16.52 2.07 11.01
C GLU A 85 -17.70 1.26 11.55
N ASP A 86 -18.79 1.10 10.79
CA ASP A 86 -20.04 0.52 11.30
C ASP A 86 -20.07 -1.02 11.37
N GLY A 87 -18.94 -1.72 11.22
CA GLY A 87 -18.84 -3.18 11.49
C GLY A 87 -19.74 -4.07 10.61
N HIS A 88 -20.48 -3.47 9.68
CA HIS A 88 -21.28 -4.12 8.67
C HIS A 88 -20.40 -4.39 7.46
N VAL A 89 -20.53 -5.59 6.89
CA VAL A 89 -19.99 -5.88 5.55
C VAL A 89 -20.83 -5.05 4.58
N HIS A 90 -20.47 -3.79 4.38
CA HIS A 90 -21.06 -2.96 3.35
C HIS A 90 -20.65 -3.58 2.02
N GLY A 91 -21.56 -4.33 1.41
CA GLY A 91 -21.45 -4.77 0.02
C GLY A 91 -21.59 -3.62 -0.98
N ASP A 92 -21.47 -2.37 -0.51
CA ASP A 92 -21.66 -1.14 -1.28
C ASP A 92 -20.59 -0.08 -0.94
N CYS A 93 -19.42 -0.50 -0.43
CA CYS A 93 -18.31 0.45 -0.19
C CYS A 93 -17.87 1.22 -1.44
N PHE A 94 -18.26 0.78 -2.64
CA PHE A 94 -18.01 1.51 -3.88
C PHE A 94 -18.89 2.76 -4.04
N SER A 95 -20.10 2.77 -3.47
CA SER A 95 -20.99 3.94 -3.46
C SER A 95 -20.61 4.94 -2.37
N SER A 96 -19.99 4.48 -1.28
CA SER A 96 -19.42 5.33 -0.24
C SER A 96 -18.13 6.04 -0.69
N PRO A 97 -17.84 7.22 -0.11
CA PRO A 97 -16.52 7.81 -0.21
C PRO A 97 -15.43 6.87 0.29
N PHE A 98 -14.37 6.79 -0.50
CA PHE A 98 -13.12 6.14 -0.18
C PHE A 98 -11.93 7.09 -0.30
N GLU A 99 -10.87 6.76 0.41
CA GLU A 99 -9.53 7.31 0.27
C GLU A 99 -8.60 6.30 -0.43
N LEU A 100 -7.81 6.78 -1.37
CA LEU A 100 -6.77 6.00 -2.06
C LEU A 100 -5.40 6.59 -1.72
N VAL A 101 -4.55 5.80 -1.08
CA VAL A 101 -3.16 6.17 -0.83
C VAL A 101 -2.29 5.58 -1.92
N LEU A 102 -1.46 6.42 -2.54
CA LEU A 102 -0.48 6.01 -3.53
C LEU A 102 0.92 6.37 -3.04
N VAL A 103 1.79 5.37 -3.08
CA VAL A 103 3.17 5.47 -2.63
C VAL A 103 4.10 5.10 -3.77
N CYS A 104 5.08 5.94 -4.04
CA CYS A 104 6.16 5.69 -4.98
C CYS A 104 7.49 5.67 -4.21
N ALA A 105 8.25 4.59 -4.34
CA ALA A 105 9.59 4.50 -3.81
C ALA A 105 10.55 4.09 -4.93
N ASP A 106 11.69 4.76 -5.01
CA ASP A 106 12.78 4.45 -5.94
C ASP A 106 14.10 4.38 -5.18
N TYR A 107 15.08 3.76 -5.82
CA TYR A 107 16.43 3.62 -5.30
C TYR A 107 17.08 4.99 -5.07
N ASP A 108 17.61 5.21 -3.86
CA ASP A 108 18.45 6.38 -3.53
C ASP A 108 17.76 7.73 -3.82
N THR A 109 16.43 7.74 -3.71
CA THR A 109 15.60 8.95 -3.79
C THR A 109 14.58 8.96 -2.67
N PRO A 110 14.02 10.12 -2.31
CA PRO A 110 12.87 10.15 -1.41
C PRO A 110 11.74 9.26 -1.94
N ALA A 111 11.10 8.51 -1.05
CA ALA A 111 9.79 7.96 -1.30
C ALA A 111 8.76 9.10 -1.24
N PHE A 112 7.70 9.00 -2.04
CA PHE A 112 6.62 9.95 -2.11
C PHE A 112 5.29 9.28 -1.80
N CYS A 113 4.40 10.00 -1.12
CA CYS A 113 3.06 9.55 -0.79
C CYS A 113 2.05 10.67 -1.06
N SER A 114 0.88 10.31 -1.56
CA SER A 114 -0.26 11.22 -1.62
C SER A 114 -1.55 10.43 -1.42
N VAL A 115 -2.59 11.13 -0.95
CA VAL A 115 -3.91 10.57 -0.68
C VAL A 115 -4.91 11.22 -1.62
N TYR A 116 -5.67 10.40 -2.32
CA TYR A 116 -6.82 10.82 -3.11
C TYR A 116 -8.08 10.65 -2.27
N ASP A 117 -8.85 11.72 -2.16
CA ASP A 117 -10.19 11.68 -1.58
C ASP A 117 -11.22 11.58 -2.71
N SER A 118 -12.02 10.52 -2.71
CA SER A 118 -13.03 10.32 -3.75
C SER A 118 -14.27 11.18 -3.57
N ALA A 119 -14.52 11.76 -2.38
CA ALA A 119 -15.64 12.69 -2.18
C ALA A 119 -15.39 14.01 -2.91
N SER A 120 -14.19 14.56 -2.77
CA SER A 120 -13.76 15.79 -3.46
C SER A 120 -13.19 15.54 -4.86
N GLY A 121 -12.73 14.32 -5.13
CA GLY A 121 -12.12 13.94 -6.40
C GLY A 121 -10.73 14.52 -6.60
N VAL A 122 -10.03 14.91 -5.53
CA VAL A 122 -8.70 15.53 -5.61
C VAL A 122 -7.65 14.74 -4.83
N TRP A 123 -6.42 14.84 -5.32
CA TRP A 123 -5.24 14.46 -4.55
C TRP A 123 -4.88 15.54 -3.55
N GLY A 124 -4.55 15.13 -2.34
CA GLY A 124 -4.04 15.99 -1.28
C GLY A 124 -2.56 16.30 -1.43
N ASN A 125 -1.94 16.67 -0.31
CA ASN A 125 -0.52 17.01 -0.28
C ASN A 125 0.37 15.84 -0.71
N ILE A 126 1.55 16.18 -1.25
CA ILE A 126 2.61 15.21 -1.50
C ILE A 126 3.54 15.21 -0.30
N PHE A 127 3.62 14.07 0.37
CA PHE A 127 4.57 13.82 1.43
C PHE A 127 5.80 13.12 0.88
N SER A 128 6.94 13.31 1.54
CA SER A 128 8.19 12.65 1.15
C SER A 128 9.03 12.26 2.36
N THR A 129 9.66 11.09 2.30
CA THR A 129 10.63 10.63 3.31
C THR A 129 11.82 9.98 2.63
N MET A 130 13.00 10.08 3.22
CA MET A 130 14.17 9.40 2.69
C MET A 130 14.08 7.89 2.97
N THR A 131 14.42 7.07 1.96
CA THR A 131 14.66 5.63 2.12
C THR A 131 16.17 5.40 2.16
N ILE A 132 16.65 4.56 3.08
CA ILE A 132 18.07 4.52 3.46
C ILE A 132 18.82 3.40 2.72
N THR A 133 18.13 2.40 2.16
CA THR A 133 18.82 1.22 1.60
C THR A 133 18.49 0.82 0.16
N ALA A 134 19.55 0.29 -0.44
CA ALA A 134 19.80 -0.06 -1.84
C ALA A 134 19.30 -1.47 -2.24
N GLY A 135 18.43 -1.56 -3.24
CA GLY A 135 18.33 -2.73 -4.14
C GLY A 135 17.34 -3.85 -3.76
N MET A 136 16.25 -3.94 -4.54
CA MET A 136 15.40 -5.10 -4.90
C MET A 136 15.23 -6.27 -3.90
N PRO A 137 13.97 -6.64 -3.60
CA PRO A 137 13.21 -7.41 -4.58
C PRO A 137 11.82 -6.88 -4.92
N ARG A 138 11.36 -7.21 -6.13
CA ARG A 138 10.04 -7.02 -6.76
C ARG A 138 8.82 -7.51 -5.97
N LEU A 139 8.95 -7.86 -4.70
CA LEU A 139 7.85 -8.41 -3.91
C LEU A 139 6.96 -7.26 -3.44
N LYS A 140 5.99 -6.93 -4.28
CA LYS A 140 4.89 -6.03 -3.96
C LYS A 140 4.00 -6.74 -2.95
N ARG A 141 4.10 -6.33 -1.69
CA ARG A 141 3.23 -6.81 -0.62
C ARG A 141 2.10 -5.81 -0.44
N PRO A 142 0.85 -6.30 -0.25
CA PRO A 142 -0.23 -5.45 0.22
C PRO A 142 0.14 -4.74 1.51
N SER A 143 -0.48 -3.59 1.74
CA SER A 143 -0.35 -2.88 3.01
C SER A 143 -1.01 -3.62 4.16
N ILE A 144 -0.53 -3.34 5.37
CA ILE A 144 -1.22 -3.67 6.61
C ILE A 144 -1.78 -2.36 7.17
N LEU A 145 -3.03 -2.37 7.63
CA LEU A 145 -3.63 -1.24 8.36
C LEU A 145 -3.60 -1.60 9.85
N VAL A 146 -3.00 -0.76 10.68
CA VAL A 146 -3.02 -0.88 12.13
C VAL A 146 -3.46 0.45 12.71
N GLY A 147 -4.59 0.47 13.42
CA GLY A 147 -5.22 1.72 13.82
C GLY A 147 -5.52 2.59 12.59
N ASN A 148 -5.05 3.83 12.62
CA ASN A 148 -5.21 4.79 11.52
C ASN A 148 -3.95 4.95 10.65
N ALA A 149 -3.09 3.92 10.59
CA ALA A 149 -1.84 3.96 9.85
C ALA A 149 -1.66 2.75 8.92
N LEU A 150 -1.19 3.02 7.71
CA LEU A 150 -0.82 2.02 6.71
C LEU A 150 0.67 1.76 6.75
N PHE A 151 1.01 0.48 6.66
CA PHE A 151 2.38 -0.02 6.68
C PHE A 151 2.65 -0.80 5.39
N TRP A 152 3.70 -0.41 4.67
CA TRP A 152 4.21 -1.14 3.51
C TRP A 152 5.62 -1.64 3.79
N LEU A 153 5.78 -2.97 3.84
CA LEU A 153 7.10 -3.57 3.88
C LEU A 153 7.76 -3.40 2.51
N ILE A 154 8.84 -2.64 2.47
CA ILE A 154 9.65 -2.41 1.28
C ILE A 154 10.95 -3.23 1.35
N CYS A 155 11.88 -3.01 0.43
CA CYS A 155 13.10 -3.81 0.32
C CYS A 155 13.92 -3.78 1.62
N LEU A 156 14.67 -4.86 1.86
CA LEU A 156 15.64 -4.98 2.96
C LEU A 156 15.09 -4.86 4.39
N GLY A 157 13.76 -4.89 4.56
CA GLY A 157 13.10 -4.91 5.87
C GLY A 157 12.72 -3.53 6.40
N GLU A 158 12.89 -2.48 5.60
CA GLU A 158 12.33 -1.16 5.85
C GLU A 158 10.80 -1.17 5.71
N VAL A 159 10.12 -0.31 6.46
CA VAL A 159 8.65 -0.18 6.42
C VAL A 159 8.29 1.29 6.22
N LEU A 160 7.57 1.58 5.14
CA LEU A 160 6.95 2.89 4.95
C LEU A 160 5.66 2.97 5.73
N VAL A 161 5.43 4.10 6.39
CA VAL A 161 4.24 4.35 7.21
C VAL A 161 3.56 5.61 6.73
N PHE A 162 2.25 5.52 6.48
CA PHE A 162 1.40 6.69 6.31
C PHE A 162 0.34 6.69 7.41
N ASP A 163 0.29 7.76 8.18
CA ASP A 163 -0.68 7.96 9.26
C ASP A 163 -1.74 8.97 8.83
N PHE A 164 -3.00 8.54 8.80
CA PHE A 164 -4.12 9.37 8.35
C PHE A 164 -4.50 10.44 9.37
N GLU A 165 -4.33 10.18 10.67
CA GLU A 165 -4.69 11.13 11.74
C GLU A 165 -3.69 12.27 11.77
N MET A 166 -2.41 11.93 11.74
CA MET A 166 -1.32 12.91 11.74
C MET A 166 -1.05 13.52 10.38
N GLN A 167 -1.61 12.95 9.31
CA GLN A 167 -1.30 13.30 7.92
C GLN A 167 0.22 13.33 7.72
N SER A 168 0.87 12.20 8.03
CA SER A 168 2.33 12.11 8.04
C SER A 168 2.83 10.87 7.30
N PHE A 169 4.01 10.98 6.70
CA PHE A 169 4.66 9.90 5.96
C PHE A 169 6.09 9.73 6.46
N GLY A 170 6.46 8.50 6.79
CA GLY A 170 7.75 8.21 7.39
C GLY A 170 8.28 6.82 7.07
N LEU A 171 9.51 6.59 7.52
CA LEU A 171 10.23 5.33 7.40
C LEU A 171 10.47 4.74 8.79
N ILE A 172 10.11 3.48 8.96
CA ILE A 172 10.61 2.64 10.05
C ILE A 172 11.76 1.82 9.49
N GLU A 173 12.95 2.07 10.03
CA GLU A 173 14.14 1.31 9.67
C GLU A 173 14.10 -0.11 10.26
N LYS A 174 14.75 -1.03 9.55
CA LYS A 174 15.05 -2.34 10.12
C LYS A 174 15.91 -2.12 11.39
N PRO A 175 15.60 -2.78 12.52
CA PRO A 175 16.48 -2.73 13.68
C PRO A 175 17.87 -3.23 13.28
N VAL A 176 18.92 -2.49 13.63
CA VAL A 176 20.29 -2.97 13.44
C VAL A 176 20.39 -4.31 14.17
N GLU A 177 20.61 -5.40 13.43
CA GLU A 177 21.01 -6.64 14.06
C GLU A 177 22.34 -6.34 14.72
N ASN A 178 22.35 -6.17 16.05
CA ASN A 178 23.58 -6.34 16.81
C ASN A 178 24.13 -7.68 16.36
N SER A 179 25.29 -7.66 15.73
CA SER A 179 26.04 -8.83 15.35
C SER A 179 26.30 -9.64 16.61
N PHE A 180 25.36 -10.54 16.93
CA PHE A 180 25.66 -11.66 17.79
C PHE A 180 26.81 -12.38 17.10
N LEU A 181 27.96 -12.27 17.74
CA LEU A 181 29.25 -12.79 17.33
C LEU A 181 29.05 -14.08 16.54
N ALA A 182 29.60 -14.12 15.33
CA ALA A 182 29.68 -15.31 14.52
C ALA A 182 30.43 -16.39 15.31
N GLY A 183 29.67 -17.20 16.04
CA GLY A 183 30.07 -18.40 16.71
C GLY A 183 29.03 -19.45 16.39
N GLU A 184 29.37 -20.29 15.41
CA GLU A 184 28.84 -21.64 15.17
C GLU A 184 27.37 -21.91 15.54
N LEU A 185 26.48 -21.94 14.54
CA LEU A 185 25.68 -23.12 14.21
C LEU A 185 24.83 -22.86 12.96
N GLY A 186 25.03 -23.71 11.94
CA GLY A 186 23.96 -24.37 11.19
C GLY A 186 22.95 -23.54 10.39
N ARG A 187 22.90 -23.82 9.08
CA ARG A 187 21.73 -23.70 8.19
C ARG A 187 20.39 -23.67 8.95
N LYS A 188 19.76 -22.50 9.03
CA LYS A 188 18.31 -22.31 8.97
C LYS A 188 18.04 -20.84 8.65
N GLY A 189 17.42 -20.60 7.50
CA GLY A 189 16.96 -19.28 7.10
C GLY A 189 16.04 -18.72 8.18
N ARG A 190 16.49 -17.66 8.86
CA ARG A 190 15.68 -16.89 9.79
C ARG A 190 14.87 -15.92 8.94
N PHE A 191 13.63 -16.31 8.64
CA PHE A 191 12.61 -15.34 8.27
C PHE A 191 12.43 -14.40 9.47
N TRP A 192 12.63 -13.12 9.22
CA TRP A 192 12.25 -12.06 10.15
C TRP A 192 10.75 -12.17 10.44
N ASN A 193 10.37 -12.39 11.70
CA ASN A 193 8.97 -12.36 12.11
C ASN A 193 8.52 -10.89 12.17
N CYS A 194 7.83 -10.46 11.11
CA CYS A 194 7.36 -9.08 10.94
C CYS A 194 6.48 -8.60 12.11
N GLU A 195 5.66 -9.47 12.70
CA GLU A 195 4.70 -9.09 13.74
C GLU A 195 5.36 -8.54 15.02
N HIS A 196 6.46 -9.14 15.48
CA HIS A 196 7.15 -8.70 16.70
C HIS A 196 8.03 -7.46 16.48
N ALA A 197 8.55 -7.28 15.27
CA ALA A 197 9.33 -6.09 14.91
C ALA A 197 8.42 -4.86 14.70
N ILE A 198 7.23 -5.07 14.13
CA ILE A 198 6.20 -4.04 13.97
C ILE A 198 5.80 -3.48 15.35
N SER A 199 5.62 -4.32 16.38
CA SER A 199 5.27 -3.83 17.72
C SER A 199 6.39 -3.06 18.41
N ALA A 200 7.64 -3.54 18.32
CA ALA A 200 8.78 -2.87 18.95
C ALA A 200 9.13 -1.54 18.27
N ASN A 201 9.03 -1.50 16.94
CA ASN A 201 9.31 -0.29 16.17
C ASN A 201 8.14 0.71 16.19
N MET A 202 6.87 0.26 16.31
CA MET A 202 5.73 1.16 16.54
C MET A 202 5.92 1.98 17.81
N LEU A 203 6.39 1.37 18.90
CA LEU A 203 6.66 2.07 20.17
C LEU A 203 7.80 3.09 20.04
N SER A 204 8.84 2.79 19.25
CA SER A 204 9.94 3.73 19.00
C SER A 204 9.51 4.90 18.11
N TRP A 205 8.71 4.61 17.08
CA TRP A 205 8.16 5.61 16.16
C TRP A 205 7.14 6.53 16.86
N SER A 206 6.25 5.96 17.67
CA SER A 206 5.28 6.72 18.48
C SER A 206 5.99 7.68 19.45
N ASN A 207 7.07 7.21 20.09
CA ASN A 207 7.84 8.03 21.02
C ASN A 207 8.60 9.17 20.33
N ASN A 208 9.12 8.96 19.12
CA ASN A 208 9.83 9.99 18.36
C ASN A 208 8.91 11.07 17.76
N LEU A 209 7.63 10.74 17.55
CA LEU A 209 6.61 11.69 17.07
C LEU A 209 5.76 12.30 18.20
N GLY A 210 6.02 11.96 19.47
CA GLY A 210 5.27 12.49 20.61
C GLY A 210 3.85 11.91 20.76
N ILE A 211 3.60 10.76 20.14
CA ILE A 211 2.32 10.04 20.21
C ILE A 211 2.23 9.35 21.59
N LYS A 212 1.29 9.78 22.43
CA LYS A 212 0.99 9.07 23.69
C LYS A 212 0.12 7.85 23.37
N SER A 213 0.56 6.68 23.84
CA SER A 213 -0.18 5.41 23.82
C SER A 213 -1.50 5.46 24.57
#